data_AF-A0A164M7I4-F1
#
_entry.id   AF-A0A164M7I4-F1
#
_cell.length_a   1.000
_cell.length_b   1.000
_cell.length_c   1.000
_cell.angle_alpha   90.00
_cell.angle_beta   90.00
_cell.angle_gamma   90.00
#
_symmetry.space_group_name_H-M   'P 1'
#
loop_
_entity.id
_entity.type
_entity.pdbx_description
1 polymer ?
#
loop_
_entity_poly.entity_id
_entity_poly.type
_entity_poly.pdbx_seq_one_letter_code
_entity_poly.pdbx_strand_id
1 'polypeptide(L)'
;FCITADARFGSITKIRQNGTVKEIKWRAFKLQDSDWERVLELIEILKDVQRIQQIFSSETLPTLWRAIPVFERLQTAWEKKRDDERFELYVPGLDRAYMLWKKYYCMFDDKPVFLLAIFLHPYFKLDYIVKAWGGKEDQLNEQAEGVRNAKNWRQEAERVIQATVRSYY
;
A
#
# COMPACT_ATOMS: atom_id res chain seq x y z
N PHE A 1 -14.39 -34.76 9.68
CA PHE A 1 -14.92 -33.43 10.08
C PHE A 1 -16.14 -33.02 9.24
N CYS A 2 -16.03 -32.73 7.94
CA CYS A 2 -17.16 -32.21 7.14
C CYS A 2 -18.34 -33.20 6.97
N ILE A 3 -18.10 -34.51 6.86
CA ILE A 3 -19.16 -35.54 6.84
C ILE A 3 -19.97 -35.52 8.14
N THR A 4 -19.28 -35.32 9.28
CA THR A 4 -19.90 -35.20 10.60
C THR A 4 -20.69 -33.90 10.74
N ALA A 5 -20.23 -32.82 10.10
CA ALA A 5 -20.94 -31.54 10.09
C ALA A 5 -22.24 -31.60 9.26
N ASP A 6 -22.21 -32.24 8.08
CA ASP A 6 -23.41 -32.49 7.28
C ASP A 6 -24.46 -33.30 8.06
N ALA A 7 -24.03 -34.33 8.79
CA ALA A 7 -24.92 -35.14 9.61
C ALA A 7 -25.45 -34.38 10.84
N ARG A 8 -24.66 -33.46 11.41
CA ARG A 8 -24.99 -32.77 12.67
C ARG A 8 -25.79 -31.49 12.49
N PHE A 9 -25.54 -30.76 11.41
CA PHE A 9 -26.13 -29.43 11.18
C PHE A 9 -27.10 -29.41 9.98
N GLY A 10 -27.23 -30.53 9.26
CA GLY A 10 -27.99 -30.57 8.01
C GLY A 10 -27.33 -29.73 6.91
N SER A 11 -27.98 -29.60 5.76
CA SER A 11 -27.51 -28.76 4.66
C SER A 11 -27.83 -27.29 4.90
N ILE A 12 -26.96 -26.40 4.41
CA ILE A 12 -27.27 -24.97 4.40
C ILE A 12 -28.29 -24.72 3.30
N THR A 13 -29.49 -24.35 3.72
CA THR A 13 -30.56 -23.94 2.80
C THR A 13 -30.49 -22.43 2.61
N LYS A 14 -30.23 -21.99 1.38
CA LYS A 14 -30.33 -20.57 1.01
C LYS A 14 -31.49 -20.38 0.03
N ILE A 15 -32.46 -19.56 0.42
CA ILE A 15 -33.52 -19.07 -0.45
C ILE A 15 -32.97 -17.86 -1.21
N ARG A 16 -32.90 -17.92 -2.54
CA ARG A 16 -32.54 -16.75 -3.36
C ARG A 16 -33.75 -15.84 -3.53
N GLN A 17 -33.51 -14.57 -3.89
CA GLN A 17 -34.56 -13.57 -4.15
C GLN A 17 -35.60 -14.00 -5.21
N ASN A 18 -35.31 -15.00 -6.06
CA ASN A 18 -36.22 -15.53 -7.09
C ASN A 18 -36.95 -16.83 -6.67
N GLY A 19 -36.99 -17.16 -5.37
CA GLY A 19 -37.72 -18.32 -4.84
C GLY A 19 -37.06 -19.69 -5.07
N THR A 20 -35.96 -19.76 -5.83
CA THR A 20 -35.21 -21.03 -5.99
C THR A 20 -34.47 -21.37 -4.70
N VAL A 21 -34.84 -22.49 -4.09
CA VAL A 21 -34.16 -23.05 -2.92
C VAL A 21 -32.93 -23.80 -3.39
N LYS A 22 -31.74 -23.37 -2.94
CA LYS A 22 -30.51 -24.15 -3.12
C LYS A 22 -30.10 -24.76 -1.79
N GLU A 23 -29.98 -26.08 -1.81
CA GLU A 23 -29.46 -26.87 -0.72
C GLU A 23 -27.95 -27.11 -0.94
N ILE A 24 -27.12 -26.58 -0.05
CA ILE A 24 -25.66 -26.71 -0.16
C ILE A 24 -25.14 -27.48 1.05
N LYS A 25 -24.55 -28.65 0.82
CA LYS A 25 -23.92 -29.46 1.86
C LYS A 25 -22.65 -28.79 2.37
N TRP A 26 -22.34 -28.91 3.65
CA TRP A 26 -21.15 -28.37 4.31
C TRP A 26 -19.85 -28.86 3.67
N ARG A 27 -19.82 -30.10 3.16
CA ARG A 27 -18.68 -30.62 2.40
C ARG A 27 -18.30 -29.78 1.18
N ALA A 28 -19.24 -29.02 0.60
CA ALA A 28 -18.96 -28.15 -0.54
C ALA A 28 -18.10 -26.91 -0.15
N PHE A 29 -18.00 -26.59 1.14
CA PHE A 29 -17.14 -25.52 1.65
C PHE A 29 -15.79 -26.03 2.14
N LYS A 30 -15.49 -27.32 1.95
CA LYS A 30 -14.17 -27.85 2.26
C LYS A 30 -13.19 -27.30 1.23
N LEU A 31 -12.31 -26.41 1.68
CA LEU A 31 -11.18 -25.92 0.90
C LEU A 31 -10.33 -27.11 0.45
N GLN A 32 -10.04 -27.15 -0.85
CA GLN A 32 -9.04 -28.07 -1.40
C GLN A 32 -7.64 -27.51 -1.15
N ASP A 33 -6.61 -28.31 -1.43
CA ASP A 33 -5.23 -27.88 -1.22
C ASP A 33 -4.89 -26.63 -2.05
N SER A 34 -5.38 -26.54 -3.28
CA SER A 34 -5.26 -25.35 -4.12
C SER A 34 -6.02 -24.12 -3.59
N ASP A 35 -7.12 -24.32 -2.86
CA ASP A 35 -7.80 -23.20 -2.20
C ASP A 35 -7.00 -22.70 -0.99
N TRP A 36 -6.32 -23.61 -0.28
CA TRP A 36 -5.42 -23.23 0.82
C TRP A 36 -4.19 -22.49 0.33
N GLU A 37 -3.60 -22.91 -0.79
CA GLU A 37 -2.51 -22.17 -1.45
C GLU A 37 -2.93 -20.72 -1.74
N ARG A 38 -4.13 -20.53 -2.29
CA ARG A 38 -4.69 -19.19 -2.53
C ARG A 38 -4.87 -18.39 -1.25
N VAL A 39 -5.37 -19.01 -0.19
CA VAL A 39 -5.50 -18.35 1.12
C VAL A 39 -4.13 -17.90 1.63
N LEU A 40 -3.09 -18.73 1.47
CA LEU A 40 -1.73 -18.39 1.92
C LEU A 40 -1.11 -17.25 1.12
N GLU A 41 -1.32 -17.22 -0.20
CA GLU A 41 -0.91 -16.10 -1.06
C GLU A 41 -1.61 -14.79 -0.66
N LEU A 42 -2.92 -14.84 -0.41
CA LEU A 42 -3.66 -13.67 0.06
C LEU A 42 -3.14 -13.20 1.44
N ILE A 43 -2.86 -14.12 2.36
CA ILE A 43 -2.24 -13.79 3.64
C ILE A 43 -0.88 -13.11 3.44
N GLU A 44 -0.10 -13.54 2.46
CA GLU A 44 1.19 -12.91 2.15
C GLU A 44 1.02 -11.46 1.66
N ILE A 45 0.04 -11.19 0.81
CA ILE A 45 -0.31 -9.82 0.40
C ILE A 45 -0.73 -8.98 1.62
N LEU A 46 -1.60 -9.53 2.48
CA LEU A 46 -2.11 -8.81 3.67
C LEU A 46 -1.04 -8.55 4.73
N LYS A 47 -0.02 -9.42 4.83
CA LYS A 47 1.13 -9.20 5.73
C LYS A 47 1.88 -7.92 5.42
N ASP A 48 1.94 -7.49 4.14
CA ASP A 48 2.58 -6.23 3.79
C ASP A 48 1.83 -5.03 4.41
N VAL A 49 0.50 -5.06 4.38
CA VAL A 49 -0.34 -4.03 5.03
C VAL A 49 -0.20 -4.09 6.55
N GLN A 50 -0.20 -5.29 7.13
CA GLN A 50 -0.05 -5.46 8.57
C GLN A 50 1.28 -4.86 9.07
N ARG A 51 2.40 -5.15 8.39
CA ARG A 51 3.72 -4.61 8.74
C ARG A 51 3.69 -3.08 8.80
N ILE A 52 2.99 -2.46 7.86
CA ILE A 52 2.89 -1.01 7.73
C ILE A 52 1.99 -0.41 8.80
N GLN A 53 0.83 -1.01 9.02
CA GLN A 53 -0.08 -0.61 10.09
C GLN A 53 0.64 -0.61 11.44
N GLN A 54 1.43 -1.64 11.73
CA GLN A 54 2.22 -1.73 12.96
C GLN A 54 3.28 -0.63 13.11
N ILE A 55 3.85 -0.14 12.01
CA ILE A 55 4.83 0.96 12.05
C ILE A 55 4.19 2.26 12.56
N PHE A 56 2.91 2.49 12.27
CA PHE A 56 2.16 3.67 12.72
C PHE A 56 1.50 3.50 14.09
N SER A 57 1.43 2.28 14.62
CA SER A 57 0.82 1.97 15.92
C SER A 57 1.69 2.33 17.13
N SER A 58 2.82 3.03 16.95
CA SER A 58 3.65 3.47 18.09
C SER A 58 3.00 4.65 18.79
N GLU A 59 2.70 4.50 20.08
CA GLU A 59 2.17 5.57 20.93
C GLU A 59 3.26 6.49 21.49
N THR A 60 4.52 6.05 21.47
CA THR A 60 5.62 6.70 22.19
C THR A 60 6.59 7.48 21.31
N LEU A 61 6.61 7.21 20.01
CA LEU A 61 7.53 7.86 19.07
C LEU A 61 6.76 8.59 17.96
N PRO A 62 7.21 9.78 17.51
CA PRO A 62 6.64 10.41 16.33
C PRO A 62 6.71 9.48 15.12
N THR A 63 5.56 9.18 14.52
CA THR A 63 5.45 8.28 13.36
C THR A 63 5.24 9.04 12.04
N LEU A 64 4.96 10.34 12.09
CA LEU A 64 4.58 11.11 10.90
C LEU A 64 5.67 11.14 9.82
N TRP A 65 6.94 11.24 10.21
CA TRP A 65 8.08 11.18 9.28
C TRP A 65 8.17 9.83 8.54
N ARG A 66 7.55 8.78 9.09
CA ARG A 66 7.51 7.44 8.48
C ARG A 66 6.47 7.33 7.37
N ALA A 67 5.53 8.27 7.27
CA ALA A 67 4.41 8.21 6.34
C ALA A 67 4.85 7.95 4.90
N ILE A 68 5.63 8.86 4.32
CA ILE A 68 6.10 8.75 2.93
C ILE A 68 6.97 7.49 2.74
N PRO A 69 8.05 7.24 3.52
CA PRO A 69 8.91 6.07 3.30
C PRO A 69 8.20 4.73 3.39
N VAL A 70 7.24 4.61 4.30
CA VAL A 70 6.54 3.35 4.53
C VAL A 70 5.50 3.10 3.43
N PHE A 71 4.82 4.15 2.96
CA PHE A 71 3.89 4.03 1.83
C PHE A 71 4.62 3.65 0.54
N GLU A 72 5.77 4.28 0.25
CA GLU A 72 6.61 3.92 -0.90
C GLU A 72 7.06 2.46 -0.82
N ARG A 73 7.44 1.99 0.37
CA ARG A 73 7.78 0.57 0.60
C ARG A 73 6.60 -0.37 0.32
N LEU A 74 5.38 0.00 0.71
CA LEU A 74 4.18 -0.80 0.38
C LEU A 74 4.03 -0.93 -1.13
N GLN A 75 4.13 0.22 -1.79
CA GLN A 75 3.90 0.33 -3.21
C GLN A 75 4.89 -0.56 -3.97
N THR A 76 6.19 -0.47 -3.66
CA THR A 76 7.21 -1.34 -4.24
C THR A 76 6.97 -2.83 -3.93
N ALA A 77 6.52 -3.16 -2.72
CA ALA A 77 6.24 -4.55 -2.36
C ALA A 77 5.08 -5.13 -3.18
N TRP A 78 4.07 -4.32 -3.47
CA TRP A 78 2.90 -4.72 -4.26
C TRP A 78 3.14 -4.69 -5.76
N GLU A 79 3.95 -3.75 -6.27
CA GLU A 79 4.44 -3.78 -7.66
C GLU A 79 5.20 -5.08 -7.92
N LYS A 80 6.11 -5.47 -7.03
CA LYS A 80 6.82 -6.76 -7.13
C LYS A 80 5.89 -7.97 -7.14
N LYS A 81 4.81 -7.95 -6.33
CA LYS A 81 3.83 -9.04 -6.30
C LYS A 81 2.96 -9.04 -7.56
N ARG A 82 2.62 -7.87 -8.08
CA ARG A 82 1.85 -7.72 -9.32
C ARG A 82 2.58 -8.32 -10.51
N ASP A 83 3.91 -8.18 -10.55
CA ASP A 83 4.76 -8.68 -11.64
C ASP A 83 5.15 -10.17 -11.47
N ASP A 84 4.77 -10.80 -10.35
CA ASP A 84 5.03 -12.21 -10.06
C ASP A 84 3.81 -13.05 -10.47
N GLU A 85 4.03 -14.01 -11.38
CA GLU A 85 3.01 -14.93 -11.91
C GLU A 85 2.24 -15.65 -10.80
N ARG A 86 2.89 -15.90 -9.65
CA ARG A 86 2.25 -16.51 -8.48
C ARG A 86 1.02 -15.74 -8.00
N PHE A 87 1.00 -14.41 -8.16
CA PHE A 87 -0.09 -13.57 -7.69
C PHE A 87 -1.01 -13.07 -8.80
N GLU A 88 -0.95 -13.66 -10.00
CA GLU A 88 -1.74 -13.24 -11.17
C GLU A 88 -3.24 -13.12 -10.84
N LEU A 89 -3.78 -14.08 -10.08
CA LEU A 89 -5.18 -14.09 -9.65
C LEU A 89 -5.59 -12.84 -8.84
N TYR A 90 -4.64 -12.21 -8.12
CA TYR A 90 -4.90 -11.07 -7.25
C TYR A 90 -4.56 -9.73 -7.90
N VAL A 91 -3.96 -9.70 -9.09
CA VAL A 91 -3.57 -8.47 -9.80
C VAL A 91 -4.73 -7.46 -9.89
N PRO A 92 -5.97 -7.83 -10.24
CA PRO A 92 -7.09 -6.88 -10.26
C PRO A 92 -7.39 -6.25 -8.89
N GLY A 93 -7.15 -7.00 -7.81
CA GLY A 93 -7.28 -6.51 -6.44
C GLY A 93 -6.13 -5.58 -6.05
N LEU A 94 -4.90 -5.95 -6.41
CA LEU A 94 -3.71 -5.13 -6.21
C LEU A 94 -3.80 -3.80 -6.97
N ASP A 95 -4.27 -3.80 -8.21
CA ASP A 95 -4.47 -2.58 -9.01
C ASP A 95 -5.48 -1.63 -8.36
N ARG A 96 -6.60 -2.17 -7.85
CA ARG A 96 -7.59 -1.36 -7.11
C ARG A 96 -7.02 -0.78 -5.83
N ALA A 97 -6.27 -1.60 -5.10
CA ALA A 97 -5.65 -1.16 -3.86
C ALA A 97 -4.55 -0.12 -4.15
N TYR A 98 -3.79 -0.27 -5.23
CA TYR A 98 -2.83 0.73 -5.73
C TYR A 98 -3.51 2.06 -6.08
N MET A 99 -4.64 2.05 -6.79
CA MET A 99 -5.39 3.28 -7.06
C MET A 99 -5.83 3.99 -5.78
N LEU A 100 -6.26 3.23 -4.78
CA LEU A 100 -6.61 3.78 -3.47
C LEU A 100 -5.38 4.40 -2.79
N TRP A 101 -4.25 3.69 -2.75
CA TRP A 101 -3.01 4.20 -2.17
C TRP A 101 -2.52 5.45 -2.88
N LYS A 102 -2.52 5.45 -4.21
CA LYS A 102 -2.13 6.61 -5.02
C LYS A 102 -2.97 7.83 -4.65
N LYS A 103 -4.29 7.67 -4.48
CA LYS A 103 -5.16 8.76 -4.01
C LYS A 103 -4.68 9.33 -2.67
N TYR A 104 -4.37 8.48 -1.68
CA TYR A 104 -3.93 8.93 -0.37
C TYR A 104 -2.51 9.51 -0.37
N TYR A 105 -1.60 8.92 -1.15
CA TYR A 105 -0.24 9.41 -1.30
C TYR A 105 -0.20 10.78 -1.97
N CYS A 106 -0.97 11.00 -3.05
CA CYS A 106 -1.07 12.32 -3.68
C CYS A 106 -1.63 13.40 -2.74
N MET A 107 -2.45 13.04 -1.74
CA MET A 107 -2.89 14.00 -0.71
C MET A 107 -1.77 14.42 0.26
N PHE A 108 -0.61 13.76 0.25
CA PHE A 108 0.56 14.19 1.02
C PHE A 108 1.27 15.36 0.35
N ASP A 109 1.23 15.46 -0.98
CA ASP A 109 1.84 16.55 -1.74
C ASP A 109 1.27 17.92 -1.34
N ASP A 110 -0.03 17.95 -1.04
CA ASP A 110 -0.75 19.16 -0.59
C ASP A 110 -0.48 19.52 0.89
N LYS A 111 0.26 18.68 1.63
CA LYS A 111 0.43 18.79 3.08
C LYS A 111 1.91 18.90 3.45
N PRO A 112 2.44 20.13 3.59
CA PRO A 112 3.84 20.37 3.93
C PRO A 112 4.32 19.68 5.21
N VAL A 113 3.41 19.34 6.12
CA VAL A 113 3.72 18.70 7.41
C VAL A 113 4.46 17.36 7.24
N PHE A 114 4.19 16.59 6.19
CA PHE A 114 4.90 15.32 5.96
C PHE A 114 6.35 15.55 5.56
N LEU A 115 6.58 16.52 4.67
CA LEU A 115 7.92 16.92 4.27
C LEU A 115 8.69 17.55 5.45
N LEU A 116 8.05 18.39 6.24
CA LEU A 116 8.63 18.95 7.46
C LEU A 116 9.01 17.87 8.47
N ALA A 117 8.16 16.86 8.67
CA ALA A 117 8.46 15.77 9.58
C ALA A 117 9.72 14.99 9.16
N ILE A 118 9.90 14.73 7.85
CA ILE A 118 11.12 14.12 7.32
C ILE A 118 12.33 15.05 7.51
N PHE A 119 12.16 16.34 7.20
CA PHE A 119 13.21 17.34 7.34
C PHE A 119 13.73 17.46 8.79
N LEU A 120 12.81 17.44 9.77
CA LEU A 120 13.13 17.51 11.19
C LEU A 120 13.75 16.20 11.72
N HIS A 121 13.63 15.09 11.00
CA HIS A 121 14.24 13.84 11.41
C HIS A 121 15.77 13.92 11.26
N PRO A 122 16.55 13.74 12.35
CA PRO A 122 17.98 14.07 12.38
C PRO A 122 18.83 13.26 11.39
N TYR A 123 18.38 12.05 11.03
CA TYR A 123 19.07 11.16 10.10
C TYR A 123 18.67 11.34 8.62
N PHE A 124 17.46 11.85 8.34
CA PHE A 124 16.94 11.88 6.96
C PHE A 124 17.12 13.25 6.33
N LYS A 125 16.56 14.29 6.98
CA LYS A 125 16.62 15.67 6.48
C LYS A 125 16.25 15.73 4.99
N LEU A 126 16.99 16.51 4.21
CA LEU A 126 16.83 16.60 2.76
C LEU A 126 17.53 15.45 2.00
N ASP A 127 18.42 14.71 2.67
CA ASP A 127 19.17 13.62 2.03
C ASP A 127 18.24 12.46 1.64
N TYR A 128 17.16 12.25 2.41
CA TYR A 128 16.09 11.33 2.02
C TYR A 128 15.46 11.71 0.67
N ILE A 129 15.15 13.00 0.48
CA ILE A 129 14.48 13.50 -0.72
C ILE A 129 15.34 13.29 -1.95
N VAL A 130 16.63 13.62 -1.86
CA VAL A 130 17.59 13.37 -2.94
C VAL A 130 17.67 11.89 -3.27
N LYS A 131 17.73 11.02 -2.25
CA LYS A 131 17.82 9.58 -2.45
C LYS A 131 16.54 8.96 -3.03
N ALA A 132 15.37 9.45 -2.61
CA ALA A 132 14.09 8.87 -2.99
C ALA A 132 13.60 9.39 -4.35
N TRP A 133 13.78 10.69 -4.61
CA TRP A 133 13.16 11.37 -5.75
C TRP A 133 14.16 12.05 -6.69
N GLY A 134 15.40 12.26 -6.25
CA GLY A 134 16.47 12.83 -7.07
C GLY A 134 16.79 14.29 -6.75
N GLY A 135 17.96 14.71 -7.23
CA GLY A 135 18.50 16.05 -7.05
C GLY A 135 18.67 16.81 -8.36
N LYS A 136 19.64 17.72 -8.37
CA LYS A 136 19.99 18.53 -9.54
C LYS A 136 20.56 17.68 -10.68
N GLU A 137 21.38 16.69 -10.35
CA GLU A 137 22.03 15.82 -11.35
C GLU A 137 20.98 14.98 -12.07
N ASP A 138 20.05 14.36 -11.33
CA ASP A 138 18.94 13.59 -11.89
C ASP A 138 18.05 14.45 -12.79
N GLN A 139 17.72 15.68 -12.36
CA GLN A 139 16.96 16.62 -13.19
C GLN A 139 17.64 16.89 -14.54
N LEU A 140 18.97 17.10 -14.55
CA LEU A 140 19.70 17.37 -15.80
C LEU A 140 19.70 16.15 -16.72
N ASN A 141 19.85 14.96 -16.16
CA ASN A 141 19.79 13.71 -16.91
C ASN A 141 18.40 13.50 -17.52
N GLU A 142 17.34 13.67 -16.73
CA GLU A 142 15.95 13.58 -17.19
C GLU A 142 15.63 14.61 -18.29
N GLN A 143 16.16 15.84 -18.19
CA GLN A 143 16.01 16.87 -19.23
C GLN A 143 16.71 16.47 -20.54
N ALA A 144 17.90 15.88 -20.44
CA ALA A 144 18.63 15.38 -21.61
C ALA A 144 17.88 14.23 -22.30
N GLU A 145 17.15 13.41 -21.54
CA GLU A 145 16.27 12.35 -22.04
C GLU A 145 14.92 12.87 -22.58
N GLY A 146 14.66 14.17 -22.46
CA GLY A 146 13.43 14.81 -22.97
C GLY A 146 12.23 14.75 -22.01
N VAL A 147 12.45 14.46 -20.73
CA VAL A 147 11.39 14.46 -19.71
C VAL A 147 10.95 15.91 -19.44
N ARG A 148 9.76 16.26 -19.92
CA ARG A 148 9.22 17.63 -19.88
C ARG A 148 9.09 18.23 -18.47
N ASN A 149 8.88 17.39 -17.45
CA ASN A 149 8.60 17.82 -16.07
C ASN A 149 9.71 17.44 -15.08
N ALA A 150 10.95 17.29 -15.57
CA ALA A 150 12.11 17.00 -14.74
C ALA A 150 12.28 18.06 -13.63
N LYS A 151 12.37 17.62 -12.38
CA LYS A 151 12.39 18.50 -11.20
C LYS A 151 13.57 18.19 -10.29
N ASN A 152 14.21 19.25 -9.79
CA ASN A 152 15.11 19.12 -8.65
C ASN A 152 14.29 19.06 -7.36
N TRP A 153 14.01 17.86 -6.89
CA TRP A 153 13.16 17.64 -5.72
C TRP A 153 13.74 18.17 -4.43
N ARG A 154 15.07 18.22 -4.30
CA ARG A 154 15.73 18.89 -3.17
C ARG A 154 15.37 20.36 -3.10
N GLN A 155 15.48 21.07 -4.22
CA GLN A 155 15.16 22.50 -4.27
C GLN A 155 13.68 22.76 -4.03
N GLU A 156 12.81 21.92 -4.58
CA GLU A 156 11.36 22.03 -4.33
C GLU A 156 11.02 21.80 -2.85
N ALA A 157 11.66 20.81 -2.23
CA ALA A 157 11.49 20.55 -0.80
C ALA A 157 11.96 21.75 0.04
N GLU A 158 13.13 22.31 -0.24
CA GLU A 158 13.65 23.52 0.41
C GLU A 158 12.67 24.70 0.26
N ARG A 159 12.11 24.90 -0.94
CA ARG A 159 11.11 25.95 -1.20
C ARG A 159 9.86 25.79 -0.34
N VAL A 160 9.31 24.58 -0.27
CA VAL A 160 8.12 24.26 0.53
C VAL A 160 8.39 24.45 2.02
N ILE A 161 9.54 23.98 2.51
CA ILE A 161 9.96 24.14 3.91
C ILE A 161 10.08 25.62 4.26
N GLN A 162 10.82 26.40 3.45
CA GLN A 162 11.00 27.83 3.70
C GLN A 162 9.68 28.60 3.67
N ALA A 163 8.82 28.34 2.68
CA ALA A 163 7.51 28.97 2.58
C ALA A 163 6.65 28.65 3.80
N THR A 164 6.68 27.39 4.26
CA THR A 164 5.91 26.95 5.42
C THR A 164 6.43 27.62 6.70
N VAL A 165 7.74 27.61 6.95
CA VAL A 165 8.34 28.27 8.12
C VAL A 165 8.03 29.76 8.13
N ARG A 166 8.14 30.45 6.98
CA ARG A 166 7.80 31.87 6.87
C ARG A 166 6.33 32.17 7.16
N SER A 167 5.41 31.25 6.93
CA SER A 167 3.99 31.48 7.26
C SER A 167 3.69 31.47 8.77
N TYR A 168 4.63 30.97 9.58
CA TYR A 168 4.50 30.92 11.05
C TYR A 168 5.17 32.10 11.77
N TYR A 169 5.89 32.98 11.06
CA TYR A 169 6.60 34.15 11.58
C TYR A 169 6.17 35.43 10.86
#